data_AF-A0A6A6CXE0-F1
#
_entry.id   AF-A0A6A6CXE0-F1
#
_cell.length_a   1.000
_cell.length_b   1.000
_cell.length_c   1.000
_cell.angle_alpha   90.00
_cell.angle_beta   90.00
_cell.angle_gamma   90.00
#
_symmetry.space_group_name_H-M   'P 1'
#
loop_
_entity.id
_entity.type
_entity.pdbx_description
1 polymer ?
#
loop_
_entity_poly.entity_id
_entity_poly.type
_entity_poly.pdbx_seq_one_letter_code
_entity_poly.pdbx_strand_id
1 'polypeptide(L)' 'PFLSPVSVASCPDYHGTIKNPMDLETMSVKLSGGKYSSSEEMKKDFELMIQNCNEYNPV' A
#
# COMPACT_ATOMS: atom_id res chain seq x y z
N PRO A 1 -1.63 -9.98 -5.68
CA PRO A 1 -0.45 -9.26 -5.14
C PRO A 1 -0.78 -8.20 -4.08
N PHE A 2 -1.94 -7.52 -4.15
CA PHE A 2 -2.23 -6.34 -3.32
C PHE A 2 -3.09 -6.57 -2.06
N LEU A 3 -3.46 -7.83 -1.79
CA LEU A 3 -4.45 -8.12 -0.74
C LEU A 3 -3.90 -7.89 0.68
N SER A 4 -2.62 -8.20 0.90
CA SER A 4 -1.94 -8.11 2.19
C SER A 4 -0.59 -7.41 2.03
N PRO A 5 0.04 -6.94 3.13
CA PRO A 5 1.35 -6.32 3.09
C PRO A 5 2.40 -7.18 2.37
N VAL A 6 3.31 -6.53 1.66
CA VAL A 6 4.42 -7.23 0.98
C VAL A 6 5.30 -7.93 2.01
N SER A 7 5.53 -9.22 1.81
CA SER A 7 6.36 -10.03 2.69
C SER A 7 7.84 -9.74 2.48
N VAL A 8 8.56 -9.39 3.54
CA VAL A 8 10.03 -9.25 3.56
C VAL A 8 10.72 -10.55 3.13
N ALA A 9 10.13 -11.71 3.43
CA ALA A 9 10.72 -12.99 3.02
C ALA A 9 10.68 -13.18 1.50
N SER A 10 9.67 -12.64 0.83
CA SER A 10 9.51 -12.69 -0.64
C SER A 10 10.24 -11.56 -1.34
N CYS A 11 10.28 -10.38 -0.72
CA CYS A 11 10.88 -9.16 -1.25
C CYS A 11 11.77 -8.49 -0.17
N PRO A 12 13.01 -8.98 0.04
CA PRO A 12 13.85 -8.55 1.16
C PRO A 12 14.22 -7.07 1.18
N ASP A 13 14.27 -6.43 0.01
CA ASP A 13 14.63 -5.02 -0.17
C ASP A 13 13.41 -4.08 -0.23
N TYR A 14 12.18 -4.62 -0.18
CA TYR A 14 10.96 -3.83 -0.40
C TYR A 14 10.85 -2.62 0.52
N HIS A 15 11.07 -2.81 1.84
CA HIS A 15 11.01 -1.70 2.81
C HIS A 15 12.25 -0.79 2.78
N GLY A 16 13.32 -1.21 2.10
CA GLY A 16 14.47 -0.36 1.80
C GLY A 16 14.15 0.60 0.65
N THR A 17 13.44 0.12 -0.36
CA THR A 17 13.03 0.88 -1.55
C THR A 17 11.79 1.72 -1.28
N ILE A 18 10.67 1.08 -0.92
CA ILE A 18 9.37 1.72 -0.72
C ILE A 18 9.24 2.27 0.70
N LYS A 19 9.06 3.59 0.80
CA LYS A 19 9.02 4.32 2.08
C LYS A 19 7.67 4.26 2.78
N ASN A 20 6.59 4.23 2.02
CA ASN A 20 5.23 4.20 2.55
C ASN A 20 4.46 3.00 1.95
N PRO A 21 4.71 1.77 2.43
CA PRO A 21 3.97 0.59 1.98
C PRO A 21 2.46 0.78 2.16
N MET A 22 1.68 0.23 1.21
CA MET A 22 0.23 0.22 1.27
C MET A 22 -0.31 -1.04 0.57
N ASP A 23 -1.43 -1.54 1.07
CA ASP A 23 -2.13 -2.75 0.61
C ASP A 23 -3.62 -2.68 1.01
N LEU A 24 -4.45 -3.55 0.42
CA LEU A 24 -5.90 -3.52 0.60
C LEU A 24 -6.36 -3.91 2.02
N GLU A 25 -5.62 -4.77 2.72
CA GLU A 25 -5.92 -5.13 4.11
C GLU A 25 -5.67 -3.93 5.04
N THR A 26 -4.53 -3.24 4.88
CA THR A 26 -4.24 -1.99 5.59
C THR A 26 -5.31 -0.93 5.31
N MET A 27 -5.71 -0.75 4.04
CA MET A 27 -6.80 0.18 3.69
C MET A 27 -8.15 -0.22 4.32
N SER A 28 -8.47 -1.51 4.36
CA SER A 28 -9.70 -2.04 5.00
C SER A 28 -9.72 -1.74 6.51
N VAL A 29 -8.59 -1.92 7.20
CA VAL A 29 -8.44 -1.55 8.61
C VAL A 29 -8.57 -0.03 8.80
N LYS A 30 -7.99 0.79 7.93
CA LYS A 30 -8.15 2.25 7.97
C LYS A 30 -9.61 2.67 7.77
N LEU A 31 -10.31 2.05 6.82
CA LEU A 31 -11.72 2.33 6.54
C LEU A 31 -12.62 1.96 7.73
N SER A 32 -12.52 0.72 8.22
CA SER A 32 -13.31 0.26 9.36
C SER A 32 -12.97 1.00 10.67
N GLY A 33 -11.73 1.46 10.82
CA GLY A 33 -11.27 2.29 11.93
C GLY A 33 -11.57 3.78 11.79
N GLY A 34 -12.33 4.22 10.77
CA GLY A 34 -12.70 5.62 10.57
C GLY A 34 -11.51 6.55 10.31
N LYS A 35 -10.42 6.03 9.72
CA LYS A 35 -9.20 6.80 9.42
C LYS A 35 -9.28 7.59 8.12
N TYR A 36 -10.30 7.36 7.31
CA TYR A 36 -10.59 8.17 6.14
C TYR A 36 -11.74 9.12 6.45
N SER A 37 -11.46 10.41 6.41
CA SER A 37 -12.47 11.47 6.58
C SER A 37 -13.20 11.78 5.27
N SER A 38 -12.68 11.28 4.14
CA SER A 38 -13.24 11.48 2.80
C SER A 38 -12.83 10.36 1.84
N SER A 39 -13.58 10.22 0.74
CA SER A 39 -13.22 9.34 -0.39
C SER A 39 -11.86 9.66 -0.97
N GLU A 40 -11.48 10.93 -0.99
CA GLU A 40 -10.20 11.43 -1.50
C GLU A 40 -9.02 10.88 -0.71
N GLU A 41 -9.14 10.72 0.62
CA GLU A 41 -8.08 10.12 1.43
C GLU A 41 -7.91 8.63 1.15
N MET A 42 -9.01 7.90 0.98
CA MET A 42 -8.97 6.50 0.55
C MET A 42 -8.37 6.36 -0.86
N LYS A 43 -8.73 7.27 -1.77
CA LYS A 43 -8.18 7.31 -3.13
C LYS A 43 -6.66 7.53 -3.13
N LYS A 44 -6.15 8.41 -2.26
CA LYS A 44 -4.70 8.65 -2.12
C LYS A 44 -3.94 7.38 -1.74
N ASP A 45 -4.46 6.59 -0.80
CA ASP A 45 -3.83 5.31 -0.44
C ASP A 45 -3.91 4.28 -1.57
N PHE A 46 -5.02 4.26 -2.32
CA PHE A 46 -5.14 3.40 -3.49
C PHE A 46 -4.09 3.79 -4.56
N GLU A 47 -3.96 5.08 -4.87
CA GLU A 47 -2.96 5.59 -5.80
C GLU A 47 -1.53 5.29 -5.31
N LEU A 48 -1.26 5.46 -4.01
CA LEU A 48 0.01 5.13 -3.39
C LEU A 48 0.36 3.64 -3.56
N MET A 49 -0.60 2.74 -3.34
CA MET A 49 -0.40 1.30 -3.54
C MET A 49 0.03 0.99 -4.99
N ILE A 50 -0.59 1.63 -5.98
CA ILE A 50 -0.22 1.47 -7.40
C ILE A 50 1.16 2.10 -7.69
N GLN A 51 1.45 3.29 -7.14
CA GLN A 51 2.74 3.96 -7.30
C GLN A 51 3.88 3.11 -6.74
N ASN A 52 3.72 2.57 -5.53
CA ASN A 52 4.69 1.66 -4.91
C ASN A 52 4.95 0.42 -5.79
N CYS A 53 3.89 -0.13 -6.38
CA CYS A 53 4.01 -1.27 -7.29
C CYS A 53 4.86 -0.93 -8.52
N ASN A 54 4.62 0.22 -9.14
CA ASN A 54 5.34 0.67 -10.33
C ASN A 54 6.79 1.08 -10.01
N GLU A 55 7.03 1.65 -8.83
CA GLU A 55 8.37 2.02 -8.36
C GLU A 55 9.23 0.78 -8.08
N TYR A 56 8.66 -0.22 -7.41
CA TYR A 56 9.39 -1.45 -7.07
C TYR A 56 9.54 -2.42 -8.24
N ASN A 57 8.54 -2.48 -9.13
CA ASN A 57 8.53 -3.39 -10.29
C ASN A 57 8.58 -2.60 -11.60
N PRO A 58 9.76 -2.11 -12.01
CA PRO A 58 9.92 -1.55 -13.34
C PRO A 58 9.66 -2.62 -14.41
N VAL A 59 9.08 -2.19 -15.53
CA VAL A 59 8.71 -3.03 -16.69
C VAL A 59 9.95 -3.62 -17.36
#